data_AF-A0A7X7DVN2-F1
#
_entry.id   AF-A0A7X7DVN2-F1
#
_cell.length_a   1.000
_cell.length_b   1.000
_cell.length_c   1.000
_cell.angle_alpha   90.00
_cell.angle_beta   90.00
_cell.angle_gamma   90.00
#
_symmetry.space_group_name_H-M   'P 1'
#
loop_
_entity.id
_entity.type
_entity.pdbx_description
1 polymer ?
#
loop_
_entity_poly.entity_id
_entity_poly.type
_entity_poly.pdbx_seq_one_letter_code
_entity_poly.pdbx_strand_id
1 'polypeptide(L)'
;MNSEQEKIKIVKFTYLYFFVIISVAVILGALAPFLMRVLVGVQFQGSSMYVIWIALGYAFDGMYYMVVNYIFYAEKTHLLAMVTLMGAIINIFFNYFFIRWNGAVGAAQATSLMYLLTFLFVWYLSSKVYLMPWRDALKRNTNP
;
A
#
# COMPACT_ATOMS: atom_id res chain seq x y z
N MET A 1 -6.24 29.59 -13.53
CA MET A 1 -5.50 28.75 -14.50
C MET A 1 -4.45 27.83 -13.83
N ASN A 2 -3.92 28.15 -12.63
CA ASN A 2 -2.93 27.30 -11.94
C ASN A 2 -3.47 26.05 -11.21
N SER A 3 -4.70 26.07 -10.69
CA SER A 3 -5.18 25.04 -9.77
C SER A 3 -5.30 23.63 -10.38
N GLU A 4 -5.73 23.50 -11.63
CA GLU A 4 -5.88 22.19 -12.29
C GLU A 4 -4.52 21.59 -12.70
N GLN A 5 -3.60 22.41 -13.19
CA GLN A 5 -2.24 21.94 -13.51
C GLN A 5 -1.46 21.53 -12.24
N GLU A 6 -1.66 22.25 -11.13
CA GLU A 6 -1.10 21.88 -9.83
C GLU A 6 -1.64 20.53 -9.33
N LYS A 7 -2.96 20.29 -9.42
CA LYS A 7 -3.56 19.00 -9.07
C LYS A 7 -3.01 17.85 -9.94
N ILE A 8 -2.88 18.05 -11.25
CA ILE A 8 -2.28 17.05 -12.15
C ILE A 8 -0.84 16.75 -11.74
N LYS A 9 -0.06 17.77 -11.38
CA LYS A 9 1.32 17.61 -10.91
C LYS A 9 1.37 16.78 -9.64
N ILE A 10 0.52 17.08 -8.65
CA ILE A 10 0.39 16.32 -7.39
C ILE A 10 0.09 14.84 -7.69
N VAL A 11 -0.90 14.56 -8.54
CA VAL A 11 -1.26 13.18 -8.89
C VAL A 11 -0.10 12.43 -9.57
N LYS A 12 0.64 13.08 -10.47
CA LYS A 12 1.83 12.48 -11.09
C LYS A 12 2.93 12.16 -10.06
N PHE A 13 3.16 13.04 -9.10
CA PHE A 13 4.09 12.78 -8.00
C PHE A 13 3.61 11.61 -7.12
N THR A 14 2.31 11.50 -6.85
CA THR A 14 1.74 10.37 -6.12
C THR A 14 1.98 9.04 -6.85
N TYR A 15 1.78 9.00 -8.18
CA TYR A 15 2.08 7.80 -8.97
C TYR A 15 3.58 7.46 -8.99
N LEU A 16 4.45 8.48 -9.10
CA LEU A 16 5.89 8.28 -8.99
C LEU A 16 6.28 7.73 -7.62
N TYR A 17 5.69 8.26 -6.54
CA TYR A 17 5.90 7.78 -5.18
C TYR A 17 5.46 6.31 -5.03
N PHE A 18 4.29 5.93 -5.57
CA PHE A 18 3.83 4.53 -5.56
C PHE A 18 4.80 3.60 -6.28
N PHE A 19 5.31 4.01 -7.45
CA PHE A 19 6.29 3.24 -8.18
C PHE A 19 7.60 3.09 -7.39
N VAL A 20 8.11 4.18 -6.81
CA VAL A 20 9.35 4.18 -6.02
C VAL A 20 9.22 3.28 -4.78
N ILE A 21 8.14 3.41 -3.99
CA ILE A 21 8.00 2.63 -2.77
C ILE A 21 7.83 1.12 -3.04
N ILE A 22 7.12 0.73 -4.11
CA ILE A 22 7.09 -0.68 -4.56
C ILE A 22 8.48 -1.16 -4.97
N SER A 23 9.19 -0.36 -5.77
CA SER A 23 10.53 -0.72 -6.23
C SER A 23 11.48 -0.94 -5.06
N VAL A 24 11.44 -0.05 -4.05
CA VAL A 24 12.22 -0.17 -2.82
C VAL A 24 11.83 -1.43 -2.05
N ALA A 25 10.54 -1.73 -1.90
CA ALA A 25 10.10 -2.94 -1.19
C ALA A 25 10.55 -4.23 -1.88
N VAL A 26 10.49 -4.28 -3.21
CA VAL A 26 10.96 -5.43 -4.01
C VAL A 26 12.47 -5.58 -3.91
N ILE A 27 13.23 -4.48 -4.03
CA ILE A 27 14.69 -4.49 -3.86
C ILE A 27 15.06 -4.98 -2.45
N LEU A 28 14.37 -4.49 -1.41
CA LEU A 28 14.59 -4.91 -0.03
C LEU A 28 14.32 -6.41 0.15
N GLY A 29 13.23 -6.92 -0.43
CA GLY A 29 12.93 -8.35 -0.40
C GLY A 29 13.96 -9.20 -1.14
N ALA A 30 14.48 -8.72 -2.28
CA ALA A 30 15.54 -9.40 -3.04
C ALA A 30 16.88 -9.41 -2.28
N LEU A 31 17.19 -8.33 -1.55
CA LEU A 31 18.37 -8.22 -0.71
C LEU A 31 18.22 -8.95 0.64
N ALA A 32 17.01 -9.36 1.02
CA ALA A 32 16.74 -9.97 2.32
C ALA A 32 17.60 -11.21 2.63
N PRO A 33 17.82 -12.18 1.72
CA PRO A 33 18.68 -13.33 2.01
C PRO A 33 20.13 -12.92 2.28
N PHE A 34 20.63 -11.90 1.57
CA PHE A 34 21.97 -11.37 1.77
C PHE A 34 22.08 -10.65 3.12
N LEU A 35 21.13 -9.76 3.42
CA LEU A 35 21.06 -9.03 4.68
C LEU A 35 20.97 -9.97 5.88
N MET A 36 20.12 -11.01 5.80
CA MET A 36 19.95 -11.97 6.89
C MET A 36 21.22 -12.79 7.15
N ARG A 37 22.02 -13.11 6.13
CA ARG A 37 23.32 -13.80 6.34
C ARG A 37 24.34 -12.94 7.09
N VAL A 38 24.31 -11.63 6.89
CA VAL A 38 25.26 -10.68 7.49
C VAL A 38 24.78 -10.22 8.88
N LEU A 39 23.48 -10.01 9.06
CA LEU A 39 22.91 -9.36 10.24
C LEU A 39 22.47 -10.34 11.34
N VAL A 40 22.10 -11.58 10.99
CA VAL A 40 21.56 -12.54 11.95
C VAL A 40 22.25 -13.91 11.87
N GLY A 41 22.25 -14.62 13.01
CA GLY A 41 22.82 -15.97 13.11
C GLY A 41 22.10 -16.98 12.22
N VAL A 42 22.78 -18.10 11.91
CA VAL A 42 22.30 -19.19 11.04
C VAL A 42 20.88 -19.67 11.36
N GLN A 43 20.50 -19.65 12.64
CA GLN A 43 19.17 -20.07 13.11
C GLN A 43 18.02 -19.17 12.62
N PHE A 44 18.31 -17.92 12.23
CA PHE A 44 17.32 -16.93 11.80
C PHE A 44 17.38 -16.62 10.30
N GLN A 45 18.20 -17.32 9.51
CA GLN A 45 18.29 -17.07 8.07
C GLN A 45 16.97 -17.40 7.33
N GLY A 46 16.16 -18.29 7.90
CA GLY A 46 14.80 -18.59 7.44
C GLY A 46 13.84 -17.38 7.50
N SER A 47 14.18 -16.33 8.25
CA SER A 47 13.36 -15.12 8.36
C SER A 47 13.29 -14.29 7.08
N SER A 48 14.19 -14.55 6.12
CA SER A 48 14.24 -13.85 4.84
C SER A 48 12.92 -13.94 4.05
N MET A 49 12.20 -15.06 4.18
CA MET A 49 10.92 -15.28 3.48
C MET A 49 9.80 -14.32 3.95
N TYR A 50 9.89 -13.77 5.16
CA TYR A 50 8.91 -12.82 5.68
C TYR A 50 9.15 -11.40 5.16
N VAL A 51 10.40 -11.06 4.85
CA VAL A 51 10.82 -9.69 4.55
C VAL A 51 10.10 -9.14 3.33
N ILE A 52 9.97 -9.93 2.25
CA ILE A 52 9.27 -9.47 1.04
C ILE A 52 7.79 -9.14 1.32
N TRP A 53 7.10 -9.99 2.09
CA TRP A 53 5.68 -9.80 2.42
C TRP A 53 5.47 -8.59 3.32
N ILE A 54 6.32 -8.45 4.34
CA ILE A 54 6.29 -7.31 5.26
C ILE A 54 6.61 -6.02 4.51
N ALA A 55 7.66 -6.01 3.69
CA ALA A 55 8.06 -4.85 2.91
C ALA A 55 6.96 -4.40 1.93
N LEU A 56 6.34 -5.34 1.21
CA LEU A 56 5.20 -5.04 0.33
C LEU A 56 4.00 -4.53 1.11
N GLY A 57 3.69 -5.14 2.26
CA GLY A 57 2.63 -4.66 3.14
C GLY A 57 2.84 -3.20 3.54
N TYR A 58 4.02 -2.86 4.06
CA TYR A 58 4.34 -1.48 4.45
C TYR A 58 4.43 -0.53 3.25
N ALA A 59 4.79 -1.01 2.06
CA ALA A 59 4.69 -0.20 0.85
C ALA A 59 3.23 0.21 0.59
N PHE A 60 2.28 -0.73 0.64
CA PHE A 60 0.85 -0.43 0.48
C PHE A 60 0.31 0.49 1.59
N ASP A 61 0.76 0.31 2.83
CA ASP A 61 0.42 1.20 3.93
C ASP A 61 0.95 2.63 3.72
N GLY A 62 2.19 2.77 3.23
CA GLY A 62 2.74 4.04 2.78
C GLY A 62 1.91 4.69 1.66
N MET A 63 1.42 3.90 0.70
CA MET A 63 0.50 4.40 -0.33
C MET A 63 -0.82 4.88 0.24
N TYR A 64 -1.37 4.14 1.22
CA TYR A 64 -2.58 4.52 1.94
C TYR A 64 -2.43 5.90 2.59
N TYR A 65 -1.30 6.20 3.22
CA TYR A 65 -1.07 7.51 3.82
C TYR A 65 -1.10 8.67 2.81
N MET A 66 -0.72 8.45 1.56
CA MET A 66 -0.79 9.48 0.51
C MET A 66 -2.23 9.82 0.10
N VAL A 67 -3.17 8.88 0.24
CA VAL A 67 -4.56 9.05 -0.21
C VAL A 67 -5.55 9.33 0.91
N VAL A 68 -5.26 8.87 2.14
CA VAL A 68 -6.15 9.09 3.30
C VAL A 68 -6.26 10.57 3.69
N ASN A 69 -5.20 11.35 3.47
CA ASN A 69 -5.16 12.78 3.77
C ASN A 69 -6.31 13.55 3.10
N TYR A 70 -6.76 13.13 1.91
CA TYR A 70 -7.92 13.75 1.25
C TYR A 70 -9.24 13.51 2.00
N ILE A 71 -9.39 12.35 2.64
CA ILE A 71 -10.58 12.02 3.45
C ILE A 71 -10.57 12.81 4.76
N PHE A 72 -9.40 12.94 5.39
CA PHE A 72 -9.23 13.77 6.59
C PHE A 72 -9.52 15.24 6.29
N TYR A 73 -8.99 15.76 5.19
CA TYR A 73 -9.25 17.13 4.76
C TYR A 73 -10.74 17.40 4.49
N ALA A 74 -11.48 16.40 4.01
CA ALA A 74 -12.91 16.50 3.77
C ALA A 74 -13.77 16.17 5.02
N GLU A 75 -13.15 15.98 6.19
CA GLU A 75 -13.82 15.69 7.47
C GLU A 75 -14.73 14.43 7.46
N LYS A 76 -14.53 13.50 6.51
CA LYS A 76 -15.34 12.28 6.37
C LYS A 76 -14.71 11.07 7.07
N THR A 77 -14.28 11.24 8.32
CA THR A 77 -13.62 10.19 9.11
C THR A 77 -14.49 8.95 9.36
N HIS A 78 -15.82 9.10 9.34
CA HIS A 78 -16.76 7.96 9.46
C HIS A 78 -16.57 6.92 8.34
N LEU A 79 -16.17 7.34 7.13
CA LEU A 79 -15.87 6.41 6.04
C LEU A 79 -14.65 5.55 6.37
N LEU A 80 -13.64 6.14 7.01
CA LEU A 80 -12.45 5.42 7.42
C LEU A 80 -12.76 4.40 8.51
N ALA A 81 -13.58 4.78 9.50
CA ALA A 81 -14.03 3.86 10.55
C ALA A 81 -14.75 2.63 9.96
N MET A 82 -15.61 2.83 8.96
CA MET A 82 -16.30 1.74 8.27
C MET A 82 -15.30 0.81 7.54
N VAL A 83 -14.30 1.37 6.85
CA VAL A 83 -13.24 0.58 6.20
C VAL A 83 -12.42 -0.20 7.23
N THR A 84 -12.08 0.39 8.37
CA THR A 84 -11.34 -0.29 9.44
C THR A 84 -12.12 -1.45 10.02
N LEU A 85 -13.42 -1.27 10.30
CA LEU A 85 -14.28 -2.34 10.85
C LEU A 85 -14.46 -3.49 9.86
N MET A 86 -14.77 -3.19 8.59
CA MET A 86 -14.86 -4.20 7.53
C MET A 86 -13.51 -4.89 7.33
N GLY A 87 -12.43 -4.11 7.38
CA GLY A 87 -11.07 -4.60 7.25
C GLY A 87 -10.67 -5.55 8.37
N ALA A 88 -11.07 -5.30 9.61
CA ALA A 88 -10.80 -6.21 10.72
C ALA A 88 -11.45 -7.59 10.50
N ILE A 89 -12.70 -7.63 10.04
CA ILE A 89 -13.41 -8.88 9.74
C ILE A 89 -12.72 -9.64 8.60
N ILE A 90 -12.40 -8.93 7.52
CA ILE A 90 -11.70 -9.50 6.35
C ILE A 90 -10.29 -9.99 6.74
N ASN A 91 -9.59 -9.25 7.59
CA ASN A 91 -8.25 -9.60 8.05
C ASN A 91 -8.24 -10.87 8.88
N ILE A 92 -9.22 -11.05 9.79
CA ILE A 92 -9.37 -12.29 10.57
C ILE A 92 -9.63 -13.47 9.65
N PHE A 93 -10.53 -13.30 8.66
CA PHE A 93 -10.83 -14.32 7.67
C PHE A 93 -9.56 -14.73 6.89
N PHE A 94 -8.84 -13.79 6.29
CA PHE A 94 -7.63 -14.12 5.52
C PHE A 94 -6.50 -14.68 6.37
N ASN A 95 -6.30 -14.17 7.59
CA ASN A 95 -5.31 -14.74 8.51
C ASN A 95 -5.61 -16.22 8.79
N TYR A 96 -6.86 -16.57 9.07
CA TYR A 96 -7.23 -17.96 9.33
C TYR A 96 -6.87 -18.90 8.17
N PHE A 97 -7.22 -18.52 6.93
CA PHE A 97 -6.91 -19.34 5.75
C PHE A 97 -5.41 -19.40 5.44
N PHE A 98 -4.72 -18.25 5.47
CA PHE A 98 -3.32 -18.19 5.06
C PHE A 98 -2.40 -18.83 6.10
N ILE A 99 -2.69 -18.69 7.38
CA ILE A 99 -1.93 -19.38 8.44
C ILE A 99 -2.08 -20.89 8.29
N ARG A 100 -3.29 -21.37 7.96
CA ARG A 100 -3.52 -22.81 7.76
C ARG A 100 -2.72 -23.38 6.58
N TRP A 101 -2.51 -22.60 5.51
CA TRP A 101 -1.79 -23.06 4.32
C TRP A 101 -0.27 -22.83 4.37
N ASN A 102 0.16 -21.67 4.88
CA ASN A 102 1.55 -21.20 4.80
C ASN A 102 2.20 -20.96 6.18
N GLY A 103 1.55 -21.37 7.26
CA GLY A 103 2.04 -21.18 8.63
C GLY A 103 2.24 -19.71 8.98
N ALA A 104 3.33 -19.40 9.69
CA ALA A 104 3.64 -18.03 10.10
C ALA A 104 3.86 -17.06 8.92
N VAL A 105 4.33 -17.54 7.76
CA VAL A 105 4.46 -16.71 6.54
C VAL A 105 3.08 -16.29 6.03
N GLY A 106 2.09 -17.16 6.22
CA GLY A 106 0.69 -16.88 5.93
C GLY A 106 0.16 -15.65 6.67
N ALA A 107 0.58 -15.42 7.92
CA ALA A 107 0.20 -14.22 8.66
C ALA A 107 0.78 -12.94 8.00
N ALA A 108 2.03 -12.97 7.55
CA ALA A 108 2.65 -11.84 6.85
C ALA A 108 1.95 -11.58 5.49
N GLN A 109 1.61 -12.64 4.76
CA GLN A 109 0.85 -12.56 3.52
C GLN A 109 -0.55 -11.95 3.73
N ALA A 110 -1.27 -12.39 4.76
CA ALA A 110 -2.61 -11.90 5.07
C ALA A 110 -2.59 -10.42 5.45
N THR A 111 -1.61 -9.99 6.25
CA THR A 111 -1.40 -8.58 6.59
C THR A 111 -1.07 -7.73 5.37
N SER A 112 -0.16 -8.19 4.50
CA SER A 112 0.18 -7.48 3.27
C SER A 112 -1.02 -7.33 2.33
N LEU A 113 -1.81 -8.40 2.17
CA LEU A 113 -3.05 -8.37 1.40
C LEU A 113 -4.06 -7.40 2.01
N MET A 114 -4.19 -7.36 3.34
CA MET A 114 -5.10 -6.43 4.00
C MET A 114 -4.69 -4.97 3.78
N TYR A 115 -3.39 -4.64 3.88
CA TYR A 115 -2.92 -3.30 3.57
C TYR A 115 -3.17 -2.90 2.11
N LEU A 116 -3.01 -3.84 1.17
CA LEU A 116 -3.39 -3.62 -0.23
C LEU A 116 -4.88 -3.29 -0.36
N LEU A 117 -5.75 -4.10 0.25
CA LEU A 117 -7.20 -3.89 0.20
C LEU A 117 -7.61 -2.55 0.83
N THR A 118 -7.07 -2.23 2.01
CA THR A 118 -7.32 -0.95 2.69
C THR A 118 -6.89 0.21 1.79
N PHE A 119 -5.69 0.15 1.20
CA PHE A 119 -5.23 1.16 0.26
C PHE A 119 -6.21 1.33 -0.92
N LEU A 120 -6.62 0.25 -1.57
CA LEU A 120 -7.55 0.30 -2.71
C LEU A 120 -8.91 0.90 -2.34
N PHE A 121 -9.49 0.48 -1.21
CA PHE A 121 -10.76 1.02 -0.72
C PHE A 121 -10.66 2.50 -0.38
N VAL A 122 -9.60 2.90 0.32
CA VAL A 122 -9.39 4.29 0.73
C VAL A 122 -9.11 5.16 -0.48
N TRP A 123 -8.34 4.69 -1.45
CA TRP A 123 -8.09 5.42 -2.69
C TRP A 123 -9.37 5.60 -3.52
N TYR A 124 -10.21 4.57 -3.59
CA TYR A 124 -11.52 4.68 -4.21
C TYR A 124 -12.40 5.72 -3.50
N LEU A 125 -12.51 5.66 -2.17
CA LEU A 125 -13.29 6.61 -1.40
C LEU A 125 -12.72 8.03 -1.50
N SER A 126 -11.40 8.19 -1.42
CA SER A 126 -10.74 9.49 -1.53
C SER A 126 -11.02 10.13 -2.89
N SER A 127 -11.02 9.35 -3.98
CA SER A 127 -11.34 9.83 -5.33
C SER A 127 -12.80 10.30 -5.48
N LYS A 128 -13.71 9.75 -4.67
CA LYS A 128 -15.12 10.18 -4.60
C LYS A 128 -15.32 11.40 -3.71
N VAL A 129 -14.57 11.50 -2.63
CA VAL A 129 -14.72 12.57 -1.63
C VAL A 129 -14.05 13.85 -2.11
N TYR A 130 -12.88 13.75 -2.74
CA TYR A 130 -12.16 14.87 -3.32
C TYR A 130 -11.79 14.55 -4.77
N LEU A 131 -12.36 15.31 -5.71
CA LEU A 131 -12.16 15.12 -7.14
C LEU A 131 -10.74 15.54 -7.53
N MET A 132 -9.82 14.57 -7.53
CA MET A 132 -8.50 14.70 -8.14
C MET A 132 -8.53 14.18 -9.58
N PRO A 133 -7.74 14.77 -10.50
CA PRO A 133 -7.69 14.40 -11.91
C PRO A 133 -6.85 13.12 -12.13
N TRP A 134 -7.23 12.01 -11.48
CA TRP A 134 -6.53 10.72 -11.57
C TRP A 134 -6.40 10.24 -13.02
N ARG A 135 -7.49 10.35 -13.80
CA ARG A 135 -7.53 9.93 -15.22
C ARG A 135 -6.78 10.90 -16.14
N ASP A 136 -6.89 12.20 -15.91
CA ASP A 136 -6.27 13.19 -16.79
C ASP A 136 -4.76 13.31 -16.54
N ALA A 137 -4.28 12.95 -15.34
CA ALA A 137 -2.85 12.80 -15.09
C ALA A 137 -2.19 11.66 -15.89
N LEU A 138 -2.96 10.62 -16.23
CA LEU A 138 -2.54 9.47 -17.05
C LEU A 138 -2.63 9.76 -18.56
N LYS A 139 -3.49 10.70 -18.98
CA LYS A 139 -3.50 11.16 -20.37
C LYS A 139 -2.20 11.91 -20.62
N ARG A 140 -1.31 11.29 -21.40
CA ARG A 140 -0.16 11.98 -22.01
C ARG A 140 -0.75 13.17 -22.76
N ASN A 141 -0.24 14.38 -22.56
CA ASN A 141 -0.58 15.52 -23.41
C ASN A 141 -0.23 15.15 -24.84
N THR A 142 -1.20 14.60 -25.58
CA THR A 142 -1.22 14.65 -27.04
C THR A 142 -1.62 16.08 -27.36
N ASN A 143 -0.68 17.00 -27.22
CA ASN A 143 -0.77 18.22 -28.00
C ASN A 143 -0.39 17.83 -29.44
N PRO A 144 -1.19 18.20 -30.45
CA PRO A 144 -0.80 18.11 -31.85
C PRO A 144 0.41 19.01 -32.15
#